data_AF-Q06929-F1
#
_entry.id   AF-Q06929-F1
#
_cell.length_a   1.000
_cell.length_b   1.000
_cell.length_c   1.000
_cell.angle_alpha   90.00
_cell.angle_beta   90.00
_cell.angle_gamma   90.00
#
_symmetry.space_group_name_H-M   'P 1'
#
loop_
_entity.id
_entity.type
_entity.pdbx_description
1 polymer ?
#
loop_
_entity_poly.entity_id
_entity_poly.type
_entity_poly.pdbx_seq_one_letter_code
_entity_poly.pdbx_strand_id
1 'polypeptide(L)'
;MSEHVSPQELRRKWKLANAEPLEGGHRLEAYRALAQSCPAFVPNLLSLSRTLLAGRNEAADPEAAVSEAEQVLRSASDVSAGAPEPLLALGHFLVSVRQAPDEAERAFSSAASAAMALLEEAWAGWIHALGAQGQLEAALEVEERARSLFPSSKAISQAVAFARAQSGTR
;
A
#
# COMPACT_ATOMS: atom_id res chain seq x y z
N MET A 1 -11.17 17.93 -23.26
CA MET A 1 -11.39 16.58 -22.68
C MET A 1 -10.06 16.14 -22.10
N SER A 2 -9.94 15.95 -20.78
CA SER A 2 -8.70 15.43 -20.21
C SER A 2 -8.53 13.98 -20.68
N GLU A 3 -7.51 13.71 -21.48
CA GLU A 3 -7.16 12.34 -21.84
C GLU A 3 -6.77 11.60 -20.56
N HIS A 4 -7.63 10.67 -20.14
CA HIS A 4 -7.33 9.83 -19.00
C HIS A 4 -6.15 8.92 -19.34
N VAL A 5 -5.02 9.13 -18.65
CA VAL A 5 -3.83 8.28 -18.78
C VAL A 5 -4.18 6.88 -18.28
N SER A 6 -3.97 5.86 -19.10
CA SER A 6 -4.28 4.48 -18.71
C SER A 6 -3.38 3.99 -17.56
N PRO A 7 -3.82 3.02 -16.73
CA PRO A 7 -2.97 2.44 -15.69
C PRO A 7 -1.66 1.84 -16.21
N GLN A 8 -1.66 1.30 -17.43
CA GLN A 8 -0.46 0.77 -18.08
C GLN A 8 0.52 1.88 -18.44
N GLU A 9 0.01 3.00 -18.96
CA GLU A 9 0.83 4.16 -19.29
C GLU A 9 1.39 4.85 -18.04
N LEU A 10 0.60 4.98 -16.96
CA LEU A 10 1.08 5.47 -15.66
C LEU A 10 2.25 4.62 -15.16
N ARG A 11 2.10 3.29 -15.18
CA ARG A 11 3.18 2.37 -14.80
C ARG A 11 4.41 2.50 -15.70
N ARG A 12 4.24 2.73 -17.00
CA ARG A 12 5.35 2.96 -17.92
C ARG A 12 6.10 4.26 -17.58
N LYS A 13 5.37 5.38 -17.42
CA LYS A 13 5.96 6.69 -17.04
C LYS A 13 6.70 6.59 -15.71
N TRP A 14 6.12 5.92 -14.72
CA TRP A 14 6.76 5.68 -13.43
C TRP A 14 8.01 4.82 -13.52
N LYS A 15 8.02 3.75 -14.33
CA LYS A 15 9.22 2.95 -14.58
C LYS A 15 10.33 3.77 -15.24
N LEU A 16 9.99 4.65 -16.18
CA LEU A 16 10.96 5.55 -16.81
C LEU A 16 11.55 6.52 -15.78
N ALA A 17 10.70 7.15 -14.95
CA ALA A 17 11.17 8.01 -13.86
C ALA A 17 12.07 7.25 -12.86
N ASN A 18 11.75 5.99 -12.52
CA ASN A 18 12.61 5.15 -11.67
C ASN A 18 13.99 4.85 -12.31
N ALA A 19 14.10 4.90 -13.63
CA ALA A 19 15.35 4.63 -14.35
C ALA A 19 16.25 5.88 -14.45
N GLU A 20 15.69 7.09 -14.35
CA GLU A 20 16.45 8.34 -14.30
C GLU A 20 17.38 8.35 -13.08
N PRO A 21 18.61 8.88 -13.14
CA PRO A 21 19.46 9.03 -11.95
C PRO A 21 18.81 9.88 -10.84
N LEU A 22 19.22 9.66 -9.59
CA LEU A 22 18.80 10.55 -8.48
C LEU A 22 19.40 11.96 -8.65
N GLU A 23 20.63 12.03 -9.15
CA GLU A 23 21.35 13.26 -9.43
C GLU A 23 20.80 13.96 -10.69
N GLY A 24 20.92 15.29 -10.75
CA GLY A 24 20.53 16.08 -11.93
C GLY A 24 19.05 16.48 -11.99
N GLY A 25 18.19 16.04 -11.05
CA GLY A 25 16.83 16.56 -10.88
C GLY A 25 15.76 16.00 -11.83
N HIS A 26 16.13 15.37 -12.95
CA HIS A 26 15.18 14.82 -13.93
C HIS A 26 14.20 13.80 -13.34
N ARG A 27 14.66 12.93 -12.43
CA ARG A 27 13.79 11.99 -11.71
C ARG A 27 12.71 12.72 -10.90
N LEU A 28 13.10 13.77 -10.19
CA LEU A 28 12.18 14.56 -9.37
C LEU A 28 11.14 15.29 -10.24
N GLU A 29 11.59 15.90 -11.34
CA GLU A 29 10.71 16.54 -12.33
C GLU A 29 9.72 15.54 -12.93
N ALA A 30 10.18 14.35 -13.31
CA ALA A 30 9.33 13.29 -13.87
C ALA A 30 8.25 12.84 -12.88
N TYR A 31 8.59 12.64 -11.61
CA TYR A 31 7.61 12.28 -10.59
C TYR A 31 6.62 13.42 -10.28
N ARG A 32 7.06 14.69 -10.28
CA ARG A 32 6.17 15.85 -10.11
C ARG A 32 5.19 15.97 -11.27
N ALA A 33 5.68 15.84 -12.51
CA ALA A 33 4.82 15.83 -13.69
C ALA A 33 3.80 14.68 -13.65
N LEU A 34 4.23 13.49 -13.20
CA LEU A 34 3.33 12.35 -13.04
C LEU A 34 2.29 12.59 -11.94
N ALA A 35 2.67 13.19 -10.81
CA ALA A 35 1.76 13.54 -9.72
C ALA A 35 0.73 14.60 -10.14
N GLN A 36 1.13 15.59 -10.95
CA GLN A 36 0.22 16.58 -11.52
C GLN A 36 -0.79 15.93 -12.49
N SER A 37 -0.33 14.99 -13.33
CA SER A 37 -1.19 14.29 -14.29
C SER A 37 -2.14 13.28 -13.64
N CYS A 38 -1.74 12.66 -12.53
CA CYS A 38 -2.53 11.67 -11.81
C CYS A 38 -2.20 11.68 -10.31
N PRO A 39 -2.86 12.53 -9.52
CA PRO A 39 -2.58 12.70 -8.10
C PRO A 39 -2.98 11.49 -7.24
N ALA A 40 -3.79 10.56 -7.76
CA ALA A 40 -4.18 9.34 -7.05
C ALA A 40 -3.20 8.17 -7.27
N PHE A 41 -2.15 8.34 -8.08
CA PHE A 41 -1.23 7.25 -8.37
C PHE A 41 -0.21 7.03 -7.25
N VAL A 42 -0.62 6.27 -6.23
CA VAL A 42 0.13 6.01 -4.99
C VAL A 42 1.60 5.60 -5.20
N PRO A 43 1.94 4.66 -6.12
CA PRO A 43 3.35 4.30 -6.35
C PRO A 43 4.23 5.49 -6.74
N ASN A 44 3.69 6.44 -7.50
CA ASN A 44 4.39 7.66 -7.86
C ASN A 44 4.56 8.58 -6.65
N LEU A 45 3.52 8.79 -5.85
CA LEU A 45 3.61 9.62 -4.64
C LEU A 45 4.67 9.09 -3.66
N LEU A 46 4.70 7.78 -3.43
CA LEU A 46 5.72 7.15 -2.59
C LEU A 46 7.14 7.31 -3.16
N SER A 47 7.28 7.31 -4.49
CA SER A 47 8.59 7.48 -5.13
C SER A 47 9.04 8.94 -5.13
N LEU A 48 8.10 9.87 -5.30
CA LEU A 48 8.29 11.31 -5.19
C LEU A 48 8.77 11.68 -3.78
N SER A 49 8.07 11.24 -2.73
CA SER A 49 8.45 11.54 -1.35
C SER A 49 9.84 10.99 -1.00
N ARG A 50 10.15 9.75 -1.38
CA ARG A 50 11.50 9.18 -1.19
C ARG A 50 12.58 9.96 -1.93
N THR A 51 12.30 10.43 -3.14
CA THR A 51 13.27 11.20 -3.94
C THR A 51 13.51 12.58 -3.36
N LEU A 52 12.44 13.27 -2.92
CA LEU A 52 12.55 14.54 -2.18
C LEU A 52 13.39 14.37 -0.92
N LEU A 53 13.16 13.32 -0.14
CA LEU A 53 13.93 13.06 1.07
C LEU A 53 15.37 12.66 0.77
N ALA A 54 15.63 11.89 -0.28
CA ALA A 54 16.98 11.49 -0.65
C ALA A 54 17.86 12.68 -1.04
N GLY A 55 17.31 13.66 -1.77
CA GLY A 55 18.04 14.86 -2.22
C GLY A 55 17.87 16.10 -1.33
N ARG A 56 17.33 15.96 -0.11
CA ARG A 56 16.96 17.12 0.73
C ARG A 56 18.16 17.93 1.19
N ASN A 57 19.32 17.31 1.37
CA ASN A 57 20.52 18.00 1.88
C ASN A 57 21.22 18.82 0.78
N GLU A 58 21.03 18.42 -0.48
CA GLU A 58 21.54 19.10 -1.66
C GLU A 58 20.54 20.10 -2.25
N ALA A 59 19.30 20.14 -1.73
CA ALA A 59 18.27 21.07 -2.17
C ALA A 59 18.63 22.52 -1.77
N ALA A 60 18.25 23.48 -2.61
CA ALA A 60 18.40 24.91 -2.30
C ALA A 60 17.62 25.32 -1.04
N ASP A 61 16.49 24.64 -0.78
CA ASP A 61 15.71 24.76 0.44
C ASP A 61 15.37 23.35 0.98
N PRO A 62 16.17 22.84 1.93
CA PRO A 62 15.95 21.52 2.53
C PRO A 62 14.60 21.37 3.23
N GLU A 63 14.10 22.43 3.88
CA GLU A 63 12.84 22.39 4.63
C GLU A 63 11.63 22.38 3.69
N ALA A 64 11.70 23.10 2.57
CA ALA A 64 10.68 23.01 1.53
C ALA A 64 10.61 21.59 0.93
N ALA A 65 11.75 20.95 0.68
CA ALA A 65 11.78 19.57 0.19
C ALA A 65 11.18 18.57 1.20
N VAL A 66 11.48 18.74 2.49
CA VAL A 66 10.89 17.93 3.57
C VAL A 66 9.38 18.15 3.69
N SER A 67 8.93 19.40 3.60
CA SER A 67 7.51 19.75 3.68
C SER A 67 6.71 19.25 2.46
N GLU A 68 7.28 19.31 1.26
CA GLU A 68 6.68 18.70 0.06
C GLU A 68 6.59 17.17 0.22
N ALA A 69 7.64 16.51 0.73
CA ALA A 69 7.63 15.07 0.95
C ALA A 69 6.52 14.65 1.94
N GLU A 70 6.32 15.43 3.01
CA GLU A 70 5.24 15.22 3.96
C GLU A 70 3.87 15.33 3.30
N GLN A 71 3.62 16.40 2.55
CA GLN A 71 2.35 16.62 1.86
C GLN A 71 2.05 15.45 0.91
N VAL A 72 3.05 15.00 0.16
CA VAL A 72 2.95 13.86 -0.74
C VAL A 72 2.64 12.55 0.00
N LEU A 73 3.24 12.30 1.16
CA LEU A 73 2.96 11.11 1.98
C LEU A 73 1.55 11.14 2.59
N ARG A 74 1.09 12.31 3.05
CA ARG A 74 -0.27 12.48 3.56
C ARG A 74 -1.29 12.27 2.42
N SER A 75 -1.07 12.88 1.26
CA SER A 75 -1.89 12.61 0.06
C SER A 75 -1.90 11.14 -0.34
N ALA A 76 -0.76 10.45 -0.30
CA ALA A 76 -0.69 9.02 -0.60
C ALA A 76 -1.54 8.19 0.37
N SER A 77 -1.52 8.55 1.66
CA SER A 77 -2.33 7.90 2.69
C SER A 77 -3.83 8.13 2.43
N ASP A 78 -4.22 9.37 2.13
CA ASP A 78 -5.61 9.75 1.89
C ASP A 78 -6.18 9.06 0.64
N VAL A 79 -5.50 9.16 -0.51
CA VAL A 79 -6.00 8.59 -1.79
C VAL A 79 -5.96 7.06 -1.81
N SER A 80 -5.15 6.44 -0.96
CA SER A 80 -5.10 4.98 -0.81
C SER A 80 -6.20 4.43 0.10
N ALA A 81 -7.06 5.29 0.65
CA ALA A 81 -8.11 4.94 1.60
C ALA A 81 -7.59 4.13 2.81
N GLY A 82 -6.40 4.51 3.32
CA GLY A 82 -5.80 3.86 4.48
C GLY A 82 -5.11 2.54 4.17
N ALA A 83 -4.62 2.35 2.94
CA ALA A 83 -3.77 1.20 2.63
C ALA A 83 -2.52 1.20 3.55
N PRO A 84 -2.02 0.03 3.98
CA PRO A 84 -0.93 -0.03 4.95
C PRO A 84 0.37 0.63 4.49
N GLU A 85 0.74 0.49 3.21
CA GLU A 85 2.05 0.92 2.72
C GLU A 85 2.26 2.46 2.82
N PRO A 86 1.34 3.32 2.35
CA PRO A 86 1.46 4.77 2.57
C PRO A 86 1.50 5.17 4.05
N LEU A 87 0.72 4.49 4.91
CA LEU A 87 0.71 4.75 6.34
C LEU A 87 2.05 4.38 7.02
N LEU A 88 2.67 3.27 6.62
CA LEU A 88 4.01 2.90 7.08
C LEU A 88 5.05 3.95 6.66
N ALA A 89 5.00 4.38 5.39
CA ALA A 89 5.92 5.39 4.88
C ALA A 89 5.76 6.73 5.63
N LEU A 90 4.51 7.14 5.91
CA LEU A 90 4.22 8.31 6.72
C LEU A 90 4.73 8.16 8.16
N GLY A 91 4.50 7.02 8.81
CA GLY A 91 5.00 6.75 10.16
C GLY A 91 6.52 6.83 10.26
N HIS A 92 7.24 6.23 9.31
CA HIS A 92 8.70 6.30 9.25
C HIS A 92 9.21 7.73 9.06
N PHE A 93 8.57 8.51 8.18
CA PHE A 93 8.87 9.92 7.99
C PHE A 93 8.67 10.72 9.28
N LEU A 94 7.54 10.51 9.97
CA LEU A 94 7.19 11.25 11.18
C LEU A 94 8.18 11.00 12.33
N VAL A 95 8.62 9.75 12.54
CA VAL A 95 9.68 9.46 13.54
C VAL A 95 11.02 10.05 13.10
N SER A 96 11.43 9.78 11.86
CA SER A 96 12.84 9.96 11.48
C SER A 96 13.18 11.39 11.06
N VAL A 97 12.22 12.11 10.50
CA VAL A 97 12.41 13.44 9.91
C VAL A 97 11.74 14.52 10.75
N ARG A 98 10.48 14.31 11.15
CA ARG A 98 9.73 15.29 11.95
C ARG A 98 9.91 15.16 13.46
N GLN A 99 10.45 14.04 13.94
CA GLN A 99 10.56 13.75 15.37
C GLN A 99 9.21 13.88 16.10
N ALA A 100 8.15 13.37 15.46
CA ALA A 100 6.76 13.43 15.92
C ALA A 100 6.24 12.03 16.30
N PRO A 101 6.67 11.46 17.45
CA PRO A 101 6.37 10.07 17.81
C PRO A 101 4.87 9.79 17.95
N ASP A 102 4.09 10.71 18.53
CA ASP A 102 2.65 10.51 18.73
C ASP A 102 1.88 10.44 17.40
N GLU A 103 2.27 11.25 16.41
CA GLU A 103 1.71 11.17 15.06
C GLU A 103 2.15 9.89 14.34
N ALA A 104 3.41 9.50 14.51
CA ALA A 104 3.93 8.28 13.93
C ALA A 104 3.22 7.04 14.50
N GLU A 105 2.98 6.99 15.81
CA GLU A 105 2.24 5.92 16.46
C GLU A 105 0.86 5.75 15.84
N ARG A 106 0.12 6.86 15.61
CA ARG A 106 -1.18 6.82 14.93
C ARG A 106 -1.09 6.27 13.51
N ALA A 107 -0.06 6.66 12.76
CA ALA A 107 0.18 6.16 11.41
C ALA A 107 0.48 4.65 11.43
N PHE A 108 1.38 4.20 12.31
CA PHE A 108 1.74 2.78 12.44
C PHE A 108 0.59 1.93 12.96
N SER A 109 -0.17 2.40 13.95
CA SER A 109 -1.35 1.69 14.45
C SER A 109 -2.41 1.55 13.36
N SER A 110 -2.64 2.59 12.56
CA SER A 110 -3.57 2.52 11.43
C SER A 110 -3.07 1.54 10.36
N ALA A 111 -1.78 1.56 10.05
CA ALA A 111 -1.16 0.64 9.11
C ALA A 111 -1.29 -0.83 9.57
N ALA A 112 -1.04 -1.09 10.86
CA ALA A 112 -1.14 -2.42 11.45
C ALA A 112 -2.59 -2.93 11.39
N SER A 113 -3.57 -2.11 11.76
CA SER A 113 -4.99 -2.46 11.67
C SER A 113 -5.42 -2.77 10.23
N ALA A 114 -5.02 -1.94 9.27
CA ALA A 114 -5.33 -2.17 7.85
C ALA A 114 -4.65 -3.44 7.31
N ALA A 115 -3.41 -3.70 7.71
CA ALA A 115 -2.69 -4.91 7.30
C ALA A 115 -3.33 -6.18 7.87
N MET A 116 -3.80 -6.14 9.12
CA MET A 116 -4.53 -7.26 9.73
C MET A 116 -5.84 -7.55 9.02
N ALA A 117 -6.59 -6.51 8.61
CA ALA A 117 -7.83 -6.69 7.86
C ALA A 117 -7.57 -7.33 6.48
N LEU A 118 -6.55 -6.87 5.74
CA LEU A 118 -6.17 -7.47 4.45
C LEU A 118 -5.68 -8.91 4.61
N LEU A 119 -4.97 -9.21 5.70
CA LEU A 119 -4.52 -10.57 5.98
C LEU A 119 -5.70 -11.49 6.27
N GLU A 120 -6.68 -11.05 7.07
CA GLU A 120 -7.92 -11.81 7.32
C GLU A 120 -8.67 -12.13 6.01
N GLU A 121 -8.83 -11.11 5.15
CA GLU A 121 -9.48 -11.26 3.85
C GLU A 121 -8.71 -12.23 2.94
N ALA A 122 -7.37 -12.13 2.90
CA ALA A 122 -6.53 -13.02 2.10
C ALA A 122 -6.66 -14.48 2.55
N TRP A 123 -6.67 -14.74 3.86
CA TRP A 123 -6.90 -16.09 4.40
C TRP A 123 -8.28 -16.62 4.01
N ALA A 124 -9.34 -15.83 4.19
CA ALA A 124 -10.69 -16.22 3.82
C ALA A 124 -10.81 -16.48 2.31
N GLY A 125 -10.21 -15.62 1.47
CA GLY A 125 -10.17 -15.77 0.02
C GLY A 125 -9.42 -17.02 -0.42
N TRP A 126 -8.31 -17.36 0.25
CA TRP A 126 -7.57 -18.60 -0.04
C TRP A 126 -8.40 -19.84 0.27
N ILE A 127 -9.04 -19.90 1.44
CA ILE A 127 -9.95 -21.00 1.82
C ILE A 127 -11.08 -21.13 0.79
N HIS A 128 -11.68 -20.01 0.39
CA HIS A 128 -12.75 -20.00 -0.60
C HIS A 128 -12.28 -20.53 -1.97
N ALA A 129 -11.09 -20.11 -2.42
CA ALA A 129 -10.51 -20.57 -3.68
C ALA A 129 -10.21 -22.08 -3.68
N LEU A 130 -9.74 -22.63 -2.55
CA LEU A 130 -9.55 -24.08 -2.38
C LEU A 130 -10.88 -24.84 -2.40
N GLY A 131 -11.90 -24.29 -1.72
CA GLY A 131 -13.27 -24.82 -1.77
C GLY A 131 -13.85 -24.85 -3.19
N ALA A 132 -13.63 -23.81 -3.98
CA ALA A 132 -14.08 -23.75 -5.39
C ALA A 132 -13.38 -24.81 -6.27
N GLN A 133 -12.15 -25.19 -5.92
CA GLN A 133 -11.41 -26.28 -6.55
C GLN A 133 -11.85 -27.68 -6.04
N GLY A 134 -12.63 -27.74 -4.97
CA GLY A 134 -13.04 -28.98 -4.29
C GLY A 134 -11.97 -29.57 -3.38
N GLN A 135 -10.95 -28.78 -3.00
CA GLN A 135 -9.85 -29.19 -2.15
C GLN A 135 -10.16 -28.90 -0.68
N LEU A 136 -11.09 -29.66 -0.08
CA LEU A 136 -11.57 -29.41 1.29
C LEU A 136 -10.48 -29.60 2.34
N GLU A 137 -9.68 -30.65 2.26
CA GLU A 137 -8.63 -30.93 3.25
C GLU A 137 -7.63 -29.76 3.31
N ALA A 138 -7.14 -29.30 2.14
CA ALA A 138 -6.28 -28.13 2.06
C ALA A 138 -6.97 -26.87 2.61
N ALA A 139 -8.27 -26.68 2.36
CA ALA A 139 -9.02 -25.55 2.91
C ALA A 139 -9.08 -25.57 4.45
N LEU A 140 -9.21 -26.75 5.06
CA LEU A 140 -9.22 -26.92 6.52
C LEU A 140 -7.83 -26.76 7.15
N GLU A 141 -6.77 -27.18 6.48
CA GLU A 141 -5.39 -26.91 6.92
C GLU A 141 -5.09 -25.40 6.93
N VAL A 142 -5.56 -24.70 5.91
CA VAL A 142 -5.47 -23.23 5.82
C VAL A 142 -6.32 -22.57 6.92
N GLU A 143 -7.52 -23.09 7.21
CA GLU A 143 -8.36 -22.62 8.34
C GLU A 143 -7.60 -22.71 9.67
N GLU A 144 -7.02 -23.86 10.00
CA GLU A 144 -6.33 -24.07 11.29
C GLU A 144 -5.26 -22.99 11.52
N ARG A 145 -4.46 -22.72 10.49
CA ARG A 145 -3.43 -21.67 10.53
C ARG A 145 -4.04 -20.28 10.67
N ALA A 146 -5.08 -19.98 9.90
CA ALA A 146 -5.74 -18.68 9.94
C ALA A 146 -6.40 -18.40 11.30
N ARG A 147 -6.96 -19.42 11.96
CA ARG A 147 -7.61 -19.31 13.29
C ARG A 147 -6.65 -18.97 14.42
N SER A 148 -5.36 -19.27 14.28
CA SER A 148 -4.35 -18.83 15.26
C SER A 148 -4.22 -17.30 15.33
N LEU A 149 -4.53 -16.61 14.23
CA LEU A 149 -4.50 -15.15 14.11
C LEU A 149 -5.89 -14.53 14.24
N PHE A 150 -6.92 -15.20 13.72
CA PHE A 150 -8.29 -14.69 13.68
C PHE A 150 -9.31 -15.70 14.24
N PRO A 151 -9.30 -15.98 15.56
CA PRO A 151 -10.15 -17.02 16.15
C PRO A 151 -11.64 -16.84 15.85
N SER A 152 -12.12 -15.60 15.86
CA SER A 152 -13.53 -15.24 15.68
C SER A 152 -13.89 -14.70 14.29
N SER A 153 -13.02 -14.86 13.28
CA SER A 153 -13.29 -14.35 11.94
C SER A 153 -14.57 -14.95 11.36
N LYS A 154 -15.51 -14.07 10.99
CA LYS A 154 -16.74 -14.45 10.27
C LYS A 154 -16.43 -14.79 8.81
N ALA A 155 -15.50 -14.07 8.17
CA ALA A 155 -15.10 -14.30 6.79
C ALA A 155 -14.51 -15.70 6.60
N ILE A 156 -13.61 -16.11 7.52
CA ILE A 156 -13.05 -17.47 7.53
C ILE A 156 -14.17 -18.51 7.73
N SER A 157 -15.07 -18.30 8.70
CA SER A 157 -16.20 -19.23 8.92
C SER A 157 -17.07 -19.41 7.67
N GLN A 158 -17.34 -18.33 6.93
CA GLN A 158 -18.12 -18.38 5.69
C GLN A 158 -17.38 -19.11 4.57
N ALA A 159 -16.08 -18.87 4.41
CA ALA A 159 -15.26 -19.56 3.41
C ALA A 159 -15.18 -21.08 3.66
N VAL A 160 -15.09 -21.50 4.93
CA VAL A 160 -15.10 -22.92 5.32
C VAL A 160 -16.46 -23.56 5.05
N ALA A 161 -17.56 -22.87 5.39
CA ALA A 161 -18.91 -23.35 5.09
C ALA A 161 -19.12 -23.54 3.59
N PHE A 162 -18.64 -22.60 2.77
CA PHE A 162 -18.63 -22.72 1.32
C PHE A 162 -17.82 -23.94 0.85
N ALA A 163 -16.58 -24.12 1.33
CA ALA A 163 -15.73 -25.24 0.95
C ALA A 163 -16.38 -26.60 1.26
N ARG A 164 -17.03 -26.73 2.43
CA ARG A 164 -17.78 -27.94 2.82
C ARG A 164 -18.97 -28.22 1.90
N ALA A 165 -19.72 -27.19 1.51
CA ALA A 165 -20.84 -27.33 0.59
C ALA A 165 -20.40 -27.83 -0.81
N GLN A 166 -19.27 -27.32 -1.32
CA GLN A 166 -18.74 -27.72 -2.62
C GLN A 166 -18.28 -29.18 -2.65
N SER A 167 -17.76 -29.71 -1.54
CA SER A 167 -17.37 -31.13 -1.44
C SER A 167 -18.56 -32.07 -1.30
N GLY A 168 -19.68 -31.63 -0.74
CA GLY A 168 -20.91 -32.44 -0.67
C GLY A 168 -21.71 -32.52 -1.98
N THR A 169 -21.32 -31.73 -3.00
CA THR A 169 -22.01 -31.68 -4.30
C THR A 169 -21.33 -32.56 -5.37
N ARG A 170 -20.19 -33.21 -5.04
CA ARG A 170 -19.48 -34.16 -5.93
C ARG A 170 -19.76 -35.60 -5.52
#